data_AF-A0A7S2HB84-F1
#
_entry.id   AF-A0A7S2HB84-F1
#
_cell.length_a   1.000
_cell.length_b   1.000
_cell.length_c   1.000
_cell.angle_alpha   90.00
_cell.angle_beta   90.00
_cell.angle_gamma   90.00
#
_symmetry.space_group_name_H-M   'P 1'
#
loop_
_entity.id
_entity.type
_entity.pdbx_description
1 polymer ?
#
loop_
_entity_poly.entity_id
_entity_poly.type
_entity_poly.pdbx_seq_one_letter_code
_entity_poly.pdbx_strand_id
1 'polypeptide(L)'
;MAMCMKLLLLALVIIPVATCLEGLVAEGNPHTIELRTAALPACCPAQSLPPERMMLGAATLRRQQDTFVRMHMRSHLGRQVEVFTFRQPARLSHLELPFDLALVDDIDPSDIVEVATPPADASDSWFPDYVWSSFVVCTAGGVPRHLGWRYTRKAGAIGGGPRSFVALIVRSSEAEAEAVPPAQSKAAIVEAVALPAGKEELAMENIKPLPVGMEAPAWMATMLAAVTARSVRSN
;
A
#
# COMPACT_ATOMS: atom_id res chain seq x y z
N MET A 1 69.19 -5.99 1.52
CA MET A 1 68.47 -4.77 1.10
C MET A 1 67.01 -5.14 0.96
N ALA A 2 66.18 -4.54 1.81
CA ALA A 2 64.77 -4.86 2.01
C ALA A 2 63.90 -3.72 1.47
N MET A 3 62.77 -4.06 0.85
CA MET A 3 61.53 -3.28 0.63
C MET A 3 60.74 -4.05 -0.45
N CYS A 4 59.84 -4.98 -0.15
CA CYS A 4 58.56 -4.85 0.57
C CYS A 4 57.68 -3.71 0.02
N MET A 5 57.14 -3.89 -1.19
CA MET A 5 56.04 -3.08 -1.70
C MET A 5 54.84 -4.00 -1.97
N LYS A 6 54.18 -4.37 -0.87
CA LYS A 6 52.80 -4.85 -0.87
C LYS A 6 51.93 -3.71 -1.41
N LEU A 7 51.74 -3.67 -2.72
CA LEU A 7 50.69 -2.86 -3.32
C LEU A 7 49.37 -3.58 -3.01
N LEU A 8 48.84 -3.26 -1.83
CA LEU A 8 47.51 -3.63 -1.38
C LEU A 8 46.55 -2.99 -2.38
N LEU A 9 46.11 -3.74 -3.39
CA LEU A 9 44.96 -3.38 -4.21
C LEU A 9 43.77 -3.41 -3.25
N LEU A 10 43.55 -2.29 -2.59
CA LEU A 10 42.31 -1.97 -1.90
C LEU A 10 41.28 -1.81 -3.02
N ALA A 11 40.77 -2.94 -3.51
CA ALA A 11 39.50 -2.96 -4.20
C ALA A 11 38.50 -2.43 -3.18
N LEU A 12 38.24 -1.13 -3.25
CA LEU A 12 37.00 -0.55 -2.77
C LEU A 12 35.91 -1.34 -3.47
N VAL A 13 35.49 -2.44 -2.85
CA VAL A 13 34.14 -2.94 -2.98
C VAL A 13 33.31 -1.80 -2.41
N ILE A 14 32.96 -0.85 -3.28
CA ILE A 14 31.82 0.02 -3.09
C ILE A 14 30.67 -0.98 -3.00
N ILE A 15 30.42 -1.48 -1.79
CA ILE A 15 29.19 -2.17 -1.47
C ILE A 15 28.15 -1.12 -1.83
N PRO A 16 27.30 -1.32 -2.85
CA PRO A 16 26.16 -0.46 -3.04
C PRO A 16 25.41 -0.57 -1.72
N VAL A 17 25.53 0.48 -0.91
CA VAL A 17 24.76 0.64 0.32
C VAL A 17 23.34 0.46 -0.17
N ALA A 18 22.71 -0.64 0.25
CA ALA A 18 21.43 -1.05 -0.28
C ALA A 18 20.53 0.18 -0.26
N THR A 19 20.27 0.74 -1.44
CA THR A 19 19.23 1.73 -1.61
C THR A 19 18.00 0.99 -1.15
N CYS A 20 17.53 1.30 0.06
CA CYS A 20 16.28 0.78 0.59
C CYS A 20 15.28 0.87 -0.55
N LEU A 21 14.77 -0.29 -0.96
CA LEU A 21 14.05 -0.49 -2.20
C LEU A 21 13.10 0.68 -2.46
N GLU A 22 13.42 1.53 -3.44
CA GLU A 22 12.47 2.44 -4.10
C GLU A 22 11.51 1.60 -4.96
N GLY A 23 10.86 0.65 -4.30
CA GLY A 23 9.91 -0.26 -4.86
C GLY A 23 8.54 0.07 -4.31
N LEU A 24 7.57 0.30 -5.18
CA LEU A 24 6.17 0.13 -4.82
C LEU A 24 5.95 -1.29 -4.31
N VAL A 25 5.36 -1.35 -3.13
CA VAL A 25 4.97 -2.60 -2.47
C VAL A 25 3.47 -2.54 -2.24
N ALA A 26 2.77 -3.64 -2.52
CA ALA A 26 1.37 -3.77 -2.11
C ALA A 26 1.34 -4.03 -0.60
N GLU A 27 1.03 -3.02 0.20
CA GLU A 27 1.08 -3.12 1.68
C GLU A 27 -0.15 -3.76 2.28
N GLY A 28 -1.19 -3.85 1.47
CA GLY A 28 -2.52 -4.23 1.90
C GLY A 28 -3.26 -3.11 2.61
N ASN A 29 -4.48 -3.42 3.02
CA ASN A 29 -5.40 -2.44 3.56
C ASN A 29 -4.86 -1.80 4.86
N PRO A 30 -4.54 -0.49 4.86
CA PRO A 30 -3.99 0.19 6.04
C PRO A 30 -5.00 0.33 7.17
N HIS A 31 -6.28 0.05 6.90
CA HIS A 31 -7.37 0.12 7.86
C HIS A 31 -7.70 -1.21 8.53
N THR A 32 -6.97 -2.28 8.21
CA THR A 32 -7.09 -3.53 8.97
C THR A 32 -6.39 -3.36 10.31
N ILE A 33 -7.14 -3.49 11.42
CA ILE A 33 -6.61 -3.51 12.79
C ILE A 33 -5.92 -4.86 13.03
N GLU A 34 -4.97 -5.23 12.19
CA GLU A 34 -4.11 -6.36 12.49
C GLU A 34 -3.05 -5.87 13.47
N LEU A 35 -3.21 -6.38 14.69
CA LEU A 35 -2.27 -6.36 15.80
C LEU A 35 -0.83 -6.27 15.27
N ARG A 36 -0.26 -5.06 15.26
CA ARG A 36 1.14 -4.74 14.89
C ARG A 36 2.20 -5.48 15.72
N THR A 37 1.78 -6.46 16.53
CA THR A 37 2.56 -7.17 17.54
C THR A 37 3.05 -8.55 17.12
N ALA A 38 2.71 -9.05 15.93
CA ALA A 38 3.23 -10.34 15.45
C ALA A 38 4.45 -10.17 14.52
N ALA A 39 5.34 -11.17 14.54
CA ALA A 39 6.60 -11.26 13.80
C ALA A 39 6.54 -10.73 12.35
N LEU A 40 7.69 -10.29 11.83
CA LEU A 40 7.84 -9.81 10.45
C LEU A 40 7.02 -10.69 9.50
N PRO A 41 5.93 -10.16 8.91
CA PRO A 41 5.02 -10.97 8.12
C PRO A 41 5.82 -11.57 6.97
N ALA A 42 5.64 -12.87 6.75
CA ALA A 42 6.30 -13.55 5.63
C ALA A 42 6.01 -12.78 4.33
N CYS A 43 7.04 -12.54 3.53
CA CYS A 43 6.90 -11.80 2.28
C CYS A 43 5.95 -12.56 1.35
N CYS A 44 4.84 -11.93 1.00
CA CYS A 44 3.92 -12.48 0.03
C CYS A 44 4.40 -12.15 -1.40
N PRO A 45 4.55 -13.14 -2.31
CA PRO A 45 5.06 -12.90 -3.66
C PRO A 45 4.31 -11.80 -4.42
N ALA A 46 2.97 -11.73 -4.26
CA ALA A 46 2.12 -10.72 -4.88
C ALA A 46 2.34 -9.28 -4.37
N GLN A 47 3.09 -9.09 -3.27
CA GLN A 47 3.47 -7.75 -2.80
C GLN A 47 4.66 -7.18 -3.56
N SER A 48 5.49 -8.05 -4.13
CA SER A 48 6.48 -7.64 -5.11
C SER A 48 5.76 -7.29 -6.40
N LEU A 49 5.90 -6.04 -6.84
CA LEU A 49 5.29 -5.56 -8.08
C LEU A 49 6.38 -5.53 -9.15
N PRO A 50 6.46 -6.50 -10.08
CA PRO A 50 7.44 -6.39 -11.15
C PRO A 50 7.05 -5.23 -12.08
N PRO A 51 7.96 -4.32 -12.47
CA PRO A 51 7.62 -3.17 -13.30
C PRO A 51 6.96 -3.55 -14.63
N GLU A 52 7.31 -4.71 -15.18
CA GLU A 52 6.72 -5.28 -16.40
C GLU A 52 5.24 -5.66 -16.27
N ARG A 53 4.74 -5.86 -15.04
CA ARG A 53 3.32 -6.15 -14.76
C ARG A 53 2.50 -4.89 -14.53
N MET A 54 3.14 -3.74 -14.38
CA MET A 54 2.45 -2.47 -14.18
C MET A 54 1.73 -2.07 -15.47
N MET A 55 0.44 -1.79 -15.35
CA MET A 55 -0.42 -1.47 -16.49
C MET A 55 0.00 -0.14 -17.09
N LEU A 56 0.35 -0.14 -18.38
CA LEU A 56 0.66 1.08 -19.13
C LEU A 56 -0.61 1.76 -19.62
N GLY A 57 -0.68 3.09 -19.50
CA GLY A 57 -1.81 3.87 -19.99
C GLY A 57 -3.08 3.72 -19.14
N ALA A 58 -2.95 3.34 -17.87
CA ALA A 58 -4.06 3.27 -16.92
C ALA A 58 -4.79 4.61 -16.76
N ALA A 59 -4.11 5.75 -17.00
CA ALA A 59 -4.68 7.09 -17.00
C ALA A 59 -5.84 7.26 -18.00
N THR A 60 -5.89 6.43 -19.05
CA THR A 60 -6.97 6.43 -20.06
C THR A 60 -8.26 5.79 -19.55
N LEU A 61 -8.20 5.02 -18.46
CA LEU A 61 -9.38 4.42 -17.86
C LEU A 61 -10.28 5.50 -17.27
N ARG A 62 -11.58 5.33 -17.51
CA ARG A 62 -12.60 6.17 -16.88
C ARG A 62 -12.61 5.92 -15.38
N ARG A 63 -12.75 7.00 -14.62
CA ARG A 63 -12.75 7.01 -13.16
C ARG A 63 -14.07 7.55 -12.67
N GLN A 64 -14.51 7.04 -11.53
CA GLN A 64 -15.69 7.52 -10.85
C GLN A 64 -15.40 8.91 -10.26
N GLN A 65 -16.22 9.90 -10.62
CA GLN A 65 -15.92 11.32 -10.37
C GLN A 65 -16.05 11.75 -8.91
N ASP A 66 -16.98 11.17 -8.15
CA ASP A 66 -17.20 11.51 -6.74
C ASP A 66 -16.13 10.93 -5.81
N THR A 67 -15.41 9.89 -6.23
CA THR A 67 -14.44 9.18 -5.39
C THR A 67 -12.99 9.35 -5.82
N PHE A 68 -12.73 9.70 -7.09
CA PHE A 68 -11.39 9.97 -7.56
C PHE A 68 -10.85 11.27 -6.95
N VAL A 69 -9.71 11.18 -6.26
CA VAL A 69 -9.07 12.34 -5.63
C VAL A 69 -7.99 12.90 -6.56
N ARG A 70 -7.02 12.07 -6.95
CA ARG A 70 -5.89 12.48 -7.80
C ARG A 70 -5.17 11.28 -8.42
N MET A 71 -4.30 11.58 -9.37
CA MET A 71 -3.35 10.64 -9.96
C MET A 71 -1.97 11.28 -9.89
N HIS A 72 -0.96 10.50 -9.52
CA HIS A 72 0.43 10.95 -9.45
C HIS A 72 1.37 9.87 -9.99
N MET A 73 2.55 10.28 -10.43
CA MET A 73 3.58 9.35 -10.91
C MET A 73 4.52 8.98 -9.76
N ARG A 74 4.84 7.70 -9.62
CA ARG A 74 5.91 7.22 -8.73
C ARG A 74 7.01 6.53 -9.52
N SER A 75 8.25 6.76 -9.12
CA SER A 75 9.38 5.95 -9.58
C SER A 75 9.32 4.60 -8.89
N HIS A 76 9.35 3.53 -9.67
CA HIS A 76 9.34 2.16 -9.21
C HIS A 76 10.36 1.37 -10.00
N LEU A 77 11.48 1.04 -9.36
CA LEU A 77 12.60 0.33 -10.00
C LEU A 77 13.02 0.97 -11.34
N GLY A 78 13.11 2.31 -11.36
CA GLY A 78 13.52 3.09 -12.52
C GLY A 78 12.42 3.35 -13.57
N ARG A 79 11.20 2.84 -13.35
CA ARG A 79 10.04 3.09 -14.23
C ARG A 79 9.05 4.03 -13.56
N GLN A 80 8.54 4.99 -14.32
CA GLN A 80 7.44 5.84 -13.88
C GLN A 80 6.13 5.07 -13.98
N VAL A 81 5.38 5.01 -12.89
CA VAL A 81 4.11 4.29 -12.81
C VAL A 81 3.02 5.18 -12.24
N GLU A 82 1.81 5.00 -12.74
CA GLU A 82 0.64 5.78 -12.34
C GLU A 82 0.06 5.20 -11.05
N VAL A 83 -0.07 6.04 -10.02
CA VAL A 83 -0.74 5.72 -8.76
C VAL A 83 -1.98 6.60 -8.63
N PHE A 84 -3.11 5.97 -8.36
CA PHE A 84 -4.42 6.61 -8.27
C PHE A 84 -4.87 6.68 -6.82
N THR A 85 -5.17 7.88 -6.34
CA THR A 85 -5.78 8.09 -5.03
C THR A 85 -7.30 8.14 -5.20
N PHE A 86 -8.00 7.24 -4.52
CA PHE A 86 -9.46 7.23 -4.40
C PHE A 86 -9.88 7.36 -2.94
N ARG A 87 -11.08 7.88 -2.70
CA ARG A 87 -11.80 7.68 -1.44
C ARG A 87 -12.86 6.60 -1.59
N GLN A 88 -13.11 5.87 -0.51
CA GLN A 88 -14.24 4.96 -0.46
C GLN A 88 -15.54 5.78 -0.61
N PRO A 89 -16.51 5.35 -1.44
CA PRO A 89 -17.80 6.02 -1.52
C PRO A 89 -18.46 6.14 -0.14
N ALA A 90 -18.99 7.33 0.20
CA ALA A 90 -19.69 7.58 1.46
C ALA A 90 -20.85 6.61 1.73
N ARG A 91 -21.46 6.08 0.65
CA ARG A 91 -22.51 5.06 0.68
C ARG A 91 -22.06 3.68 1.16
N LEU A 92 -20.76 3.38 1.10
CA LEU A 92 -20.17 2.13 1.62
C LEU A 92 -19.53 2.32 2.99
N SER A 93 -18.96 3.50 3.24
CA SER A 93 -18.42 3.88 4.54
C SER A 93 -18.47 5.39 4.70
N HIS A 94 -19.10 5.87 5.77
CA HIS A 94 -19.18 7.29 6.10
C HIS A 94 -17.80 7.94 6.35
N LEU A 95 -16.76 7.12 6.57
CA LEU A 95 -15.39 7.57 6.79
C LEU A 95 -14.65 7.95 5.50
N GLU A 96 -15.20 7.60 4.33
CA GLU A 96 -14.60 7.89 3.02
C GLU A 96 -13.11 7.53 2.92
N LEU A 97 -12.74 6.34 3.41
CA LEU A 97 -11.35 5.91 3.58
C LEU A 97 -10.52 6.07 2.30
N PRO A 98 -9.33 6.71 2.35
CA PRO A 98 -8.50 6.91 1.17
C PRO A 98 -7.65 5.67 0.84
N PHE A 99 -7.49 5.39 -0.45
CA PHE A 99 -6.66 4.31 -0.97
C PHE A 99 -5.79 4.82 -2.12
N ASP A 100 -4.50 4.54 -2.05
CA ASP A 100 -3.59 4.69 -3.18
C ASP A 100 -3.47 3.35 -3.90
N LEU A 101 -3.72 3.35 -5.21
CA LEU A 101 -3.82 2.16 -6.03
C LEU A 101 -2.81 2.18 -7.15
N ALA A 102 -2.03 1.10 -7.26
CA ALA A 102 -1.29 0.75 -8.46
C ALA A 102 -2.09 -0.26 -9.28
N LEU A 103 -2.18 -0.05 -10.59
CA LEU A 103 -2.85 -0.99 -11.49
C LEU A 103 -1.83 -1.91 -12.14
N VAL A 104 -2.08 -3.22 -12.06
CA VAL A 104 -1.25 -4.27 -12.66
C VAL A 104 -2.10 -5.17 -13.54
N ASP A 105 -1.50 -5.73 -14.60
CA ASP A 105 -2.19 -6.63 -15.51
C ASP A 105 -2.57 -7.94 -14.79
N ASP A 106 -1.65 -8.47 -13.98
CA ASP A 106 -1.87 -9.66 -13.16
C ASP A 106 -0.84 -9.74 -12.01
N ILE A 107 -1.05 -10.67 -11.08
CA ILE A 107 -0.19 -10.92 -9.91
C ILE A 107 0.27 -12.38 -9.84
N ASP A 108 1.30 -12.65 -9.05
CA ASP A 108 1.66 -14.02 -8.68
C ASP A 108 0.51 -14.65 -7.88
N PRO A 109 -0.07 -15.78 -8.32
CA PRO A 109 -1.18 -16.42 -7.62
C PRO A 109 -0.76 -17.19 -6.36
N SER A 110 0.54 -17.33 -6.10
CA SER A 110 1.06 -18.04 -4.93
C SER A 110 0.63 -17.33 -3.65
N ASP A 111 0.06 -18.11 -2.72
CA ASP A 111 -0.50 -17.60 -1.46
C ASP A 111 -1.60 -16.54 -1.63
N ILE A 112 -2.24 -16.46 -2.80
CA ILE A 112 -3.38 -15.59 -3.05
C ILE A 112 -4.69 -16.37 -3.00
N VAL A 113 -5.61 -15.85 -2.21
CA VAL A 113 -7.01 -16.25 -2.20
C VAL A 113 -7.85 -15.12 -2.76
N GLU A 114 -8.52 -15.41 -3.87
CA GLU A 114 -9.56 -14.53 -4.39
C GLU A 114 -10.91 -14.85 -3.73
N VAL A 115 -11.47 -13.87 -3.02
CA VAL A 115 -12.79 -13.97 -2.39
C VAL A 115 -13.78 -13.22 -3.26
N ALA A 116 -14.75 -13.95 -3.82
CA ALA A 116 -15.78 -13.37 -4.68
C ALA A 116 -16.62 -12.34 -3.93
N THR A 117 -16.88 -11.22 -4.59
CA THR A 117 -17.71 -10.14 -4.08
C THR A 117 -19.18 -10.37 -4.44
N PRO A 118 -20.13 -10.09 -3.53
CA PRO A 118 -21.55 -10.03 -3.89
C PRO A 118 -21.80 -9.08 -5.07
N PRO A 119 -22.63 -9.45 -6.07
CA PRO A 119 -22.86 -8.60 -7.25
C PRO A 119 -23.39 -7.19 -6.95
N ALA A 120 -24.10 -7.03 -5.83
CA ALA A 120 -24.59 -5.73 -5.37
C ALA A 120 -23.44 -4.76 -5.06
N ASP A 121 -22.43 -5.23 -4.32
CA ASP A 121 -21.29 -4.41 -3.92
C ASP A 121 -20.36 -4.14 -5.12
N ALA A 122 -20.17 -5.16 -5.98
CA ALA A 122 -19.35 -5.10 -7.19
C ALA A 122 -19.77 -4.01 -8.19
N SER A 123 -21.01 -3.52 -8.08
CA SER A 123 -21.56 -2.46 -8.93
C SER A 123 -20.96 -1.09 -8.64
N ASP A 124 -20.45 -0.88 -7.42
CA ASP A 124 -19.88 0.37 -6.94
C ASP A 124 -18.37 0.46 -7.21
N SER A 125 -18.03 0.48 -8.51
CA SER A 125 -16.65 0.43 -8.99
C SER A 125 -16.05 1.81 -9.18
N TRP A 126 -14.83 2.02 -8.66
CA TRP A 126 -14.00 3.19 -8.97
C TRP A 126 -13.71 3.37 -10.46
N PHE A 127 -13.81 2.29 -11.25
CA PHE A 127 -13.67 2.28 -12.71
C PHE A 127 -15.03 1.93 -13.34
N PRO A 128 -15.81 2.90 -13.83
CA PRO A 128 -17.22 2.68 -14.20
C PRO A 128 -17.46 1.62 -15.28
N ASP A 129 -16.48 1.41 -16.17
CA ASP A 129 -16.52 0.40 -17.24
C ASP A 129 -16.15 -1.01 -16.75
N TYR A 130 -15.86 -1.16 -15.45
CA TYR A 130 -15.45 -2.40 -14.82
C TYR A 130 -16.34 -2.71 -13.60
N VAL A 131 -16.42 -3.98 -13.24
CA VAL A 131 -16.90 -4.46 -11.94
C VAL A 131 -15.72 -5.03 -11.18
N TRP A 132 -15.64 -4.77 -9.89
CA TRP A 132 -14.66 -5.45 -9.05
C TRP A 132 -15.26 -6.79 -8.59
N SER A 133 -14.59 -7.89 -8.92
CA SER A 133 -15.15 -9.25 -8.80
C SER A 133 -14.62 -10.02 -7.60
N SER A 134 -13.41 -9.70 -7.15
CA SER A 134 -12.71 -10.44 -6.10
C SER A 134 -11.91 -9.50 -5.20
N PHE A 135 -11.91 -9.78 -3.90
CA PHE A 135 -10.85 -9.34 -2.99
C PHE A 135 -9.62 -10.20 -3.22
N VAL A 136 -8.47 -9.55 -3.42
CA VAL A 136 -7.16 -10.21 -3.51
C VAL A 136 -6.60 -10.25 -2.09
N VAL A 137 -6.59 -11.45 -1.50
CA VAL A 137 -6.11 -11.66 -0.12
C VAL A 137 -4.87 -12.52 -0.14
N CYS A 138 -3.78 -12.03 0.43
CA CYS A 138 -2.61 -12.85 0.65
C CYS A 138 -2.70 -13.62 1.97
N THR A 139 -2.37 -14.91 1.95
CA THR A 139 -2.39 -15.80 3.12
C THR A 139 -1.01 -16.21 3.62
N ALA A 140 0.06 -15.72 2.98
CA ALA A 140 1.44 -15.95 3.42
C ALA A 140 1.64 -15.44 4.86
N GLY A 141 2.33 -16.22 5.69
CA GLY A 141 2.62 -15.83 7.09
C GLY A 141 1.45 -16.01 8.07
N GLY A 142 0.37 -16.69 7.66
CA GLY A 142 -0.71 -17.13 8.55
C GLY A 142 -1.75 -16.07 8.91
N VAL A 143 -1.51 -14.80 8.56
CA VAL A 143 -2.46 -13.70 8.78
C VAL A 143 -2.94 -13.16 7.43
N PRO A 144 -4.23 -13.28 7.10
CA PRO A 144 -4.75 -12.87 5.80
C PRO A 144 -4.72 -11.36 5.55
N ARG A 145 -3.99 -10.93 4.53
CA ARG A 145 -3.86 -9.51 4.17
C ARG A 145 -4.61 -9.18 2.88
N HIS A 146 -5.56 -8.27 2.97
CA HIS A 146 -6.23 -7.73 1.79
C HIS A 146 -5.31 -6.81 0.99
N LEU A 147 -4.84 -7.24 -0.19
CA LEU A 147 -3.92 -6.51 -1.06
C LEU A 147 -4.63 -5.58 -2.04
N GLY A 148 -5.90 -5.82 -2.37
CA GLY A 148 -6.65 -5.00 -3.31
C GLY A 148 -7.76 -5.77 -4.01
N TRP A 149 -8.12 -5.35 -5.23
CA TRP A 149 -9.31 -5.86 -5.93
C TRP A 149 -8.99 -6.27 -7.37
N ARG A 150 -9.61 -7.36 -7.84
CA ARG A 150 -9.60 -7.71 -9.26
C ARG A 150 -10.78 -7.06 -9.96
N TYR A 151 -10.52 -6.42 -11.09
CA TYR A 151 -11.51 -5.76 -11.95
C TYR A 151 -11.71 -6.55 -13.24
N THR A 152 -12.97 -6.72 -13.63
CA THR A 152 -13.37 -7.33 -14.90
C THR A 152 -14.22 -6.35 -15.69
N ARG A 153 -13.93 -6.20 -16.98
CA ARG A 153 -14.62 -5.25 -17.85
C ARG A 153 -16.09 -5.66 -18.04
N LYS A 154 -17.00 -4.69 -17.92
CA LYS A 154 -18.45 -4.89 -18.13
C LYS A 154 -18.74 -5.22 -19.58
N ALA A 155 -19.73 -6.08 -19.82
CA ALA A 155 -20.30 -6.25 -21.15
C ALA A 155 -20.91 -4.91 -21.61
N GLY A 156 -20.52 -4.43 -22.80
CA GLY A 156 -20.97 -3.14 -23.33
C GLY A 156 -20.21 -1.91 -22.82
N ALA A 157 -19.10 -2.09 -22.11
CA ALA A 157 -18.21 -0.98 -21.73
C ALA A 157 -17.77 -0.16 -22.96
N ILE A 158 -17.92 1.16 -22.87
CA ILE A 158 -17.66 2.09 -23.99
C ILE A 158 -16.19 2.50 -24.04
N GLY A 159 -15.52 2.65 -22.89
CA GLY A 159 -14.11 2.98 -22.82
C GLY A 159 -13.21 1.83 -23.26
N GLY A 160 -12.06 2.15 -23.86
CA GLY A 160 -10.99 1.19 -24.13
C GLY A 160 -10.33 0.69 -22.84
N GLY A 161 -9.57 -0.41 -22.92
CA GLY A 161 -8.85 -0.97 -21.78
C GLY A 161 -8.76 -2.50 -21.81
N PRO A 162 -8.01 -3.10 -20.87
CA PRO A 162 -7.84 -4.55 -20.78
C PRO A 162 -9.14 -5.24 -20.37
N ARG A 163 -9.22 -6.56 -20.60
CA ARG A 163 -10.37 -7.38 -20.19
C ARG A 163 -10.50 -7.47 -18.67
N SER A 164 -9.36 -7.51 -17.98
CA SER A 164 -9.26 -7.53 -16.52
C SER A 164 -7.94 -6.93 -16.09
N PHE A 165 -7.87 -6.48 -14.85
CA PHE A 165 -6.64 -6.02 -14.18
C PHE A 165 -6.81 -6.16 -12.67
N VAL A 166 -5.74 -5.96 -11.91
CA VAL A 166 -5.77 -5.91 -10.44
C VAL A 166 -5.37 -4.52 -9.97
N ALA A 167 -6.17 -3.91 -9.09
CA ALA A 167 -5.82 -2.68 -8.40
C ALA A 167 -5.30 -3.02 -7.00
N LEU A 168 -4.02 -2.75 -6.76
CA LEU A 168 -3.34 -3.10 -5.51
C LEU A 168 -3.14 -1.87 -4.64
N ILE A 169 -3.40 -2.03 -3.35
CA ILE A 169 -3.23 -1.00 -2.33
C ILE A 169 -1.74 -0.82 -2.08
N VAL A 170 -1.22 0.35 -2.41
CA VAL A 170 0.18 0.74 -2.21
C VAL A 170 0.31 1.80 -1.13
N ARG A 171 1.49 1.91 -0.52
CA ARG A 171 1.77 2.94 0.48
C ARG A 171 1.59 4.34 -0.11
N SER A 172 0.97 5.24 0.64
CA SER A 172 0.94 6.66 0.26
C SER A 172 2.30 7.32 0.51
N SER A 173 2.72 8.22 -0.37
CA SER A 173 3.95 9.01 -0.18
C SER A 173 3.88 9.92 1.04
N GLU A 174 2.67 10.32 1.44
CA GLU A 174 2.44 11.16 2.62
C GLU A 174 2.72 10.40 3.92
N ALA A 175 2.31 9.13 4.01
CA ALA A 175 2.66 8.27 5.15
C ALA A 175 4.18 8.03 5.23
N GLU A 176 4.87 8.00 4.09
CA GLU A 176 6.32 7.87 4.02
C GLU A 176 7.04 9.14 4.51
N ALA A 177 6.52 10.33 4.14
CA ALA A 177 7.06 11.60 4.60
C ALA A 177 6.88 11.83 6.12
N GLU A 178 5.78 11.36 6.69
CA GLU A 178 5.50 11.48 8.13
C GLU A 178 6.26 10.43 8.97
N ALA A 179 6.54 9.25 8.39
CA ALA A 179 7.27 8.17 9.07
C ALA A 179 8.79 8.39 9.14
N VAL A 180 9.34 9.33 8.38
CA VAL A 180 10.74 9.76 8.54
C VAL A 180 10.76 10.85 9.62
N PRO A 181 11.11 10.55 10.88
CA PRO A 181 11.29 11.60 11.87
C PRO A 181 12.32 12.58 11.29
N PRO A 182 12.09 13.90 11.42
CA PRO A 182 13.02 14.89 10.87
C PRO A 182 14.39 14.54 11.40
N ALA A 183 15.29 14.11 10.50
CA ALA A 183 16.65 13.80 10.85
C ALA A 183 17.15 15.03 11.58
N GLN A 184 17.38 14.91 12.90
CA GLN A 184 17.88 15.99 13.72
C GLN A 184 19.11 16.52 13.00
N SER A 185 18.96 17.67 12.34
CA SER A 185 20.03 18.29 11.62
C SER A 185 21.06 18.62 12.69
N LYS A 186 22.11 17.80 12.77
CA LYS A 186 23.30 18.04 13.58
C LYS A 186 23.98 19.29 13.02
N ALA A 187 23.43 20.46 13.34
CA ALA A 187 23.99 21.77 13.05
C ALA A 187 23.25 22.85 13.88
N ALA A 188 23.21 22.69 15.21
CA ALA A 188 23.03 23.79 16.15
C ALA A 188 23.38 23.31 17.57
N ILE A 189 24.67 23.07 17.82
CA ILE A 189 25.25 23.20 19.16
C ILE A 189 25.98 24.55 19.16
N VAL A 190 25.96 25.22 20.32
CA VAL A 190 26.35 26.61 20.64
C VAL A 190 25.14 27.54 20.42
N GLU A 191 24.44 28.06 21.43
CA GLU A 191 24.95 28.74 22.63
C GLU A 191 23.89 28.68 23.76
N ALA A 192 24.31 28.25 24.95
CA ALA A 192 23.47 28.22 26.14
C ALA A 192 23.39 29.62 26.75
N VAL A 193 22.22 30.26 26.65
CA VAL A 193 21.86 31.41 27.49
C VAL A 193 20.78 30.95 28.46
N ALA A 194 21.16 30.94 29.73
CA ALA A 194 20.30 30.60 30.87
C ALA A 194 19.16 31.62 31.01
N LEU A 195 17.92 31.13 31.02
CA LEU A 195 16.71 31.86 31.43
C LEU A 195 15.73 30.91 32.15
N PRO A 196 14.83 31.47 33.00
CA PRO A 196 14.39 30.85 34.23
C PRO A 196 13.21 29.90 34.08
N ALA A 197 13.04 29.09 35.12
CA ALA A 197 11.92 28.18 35.37
C ALA A 197 10.56 28.89 35.27
N GLY A 198 9.97 28.86 34.08
CA GLY A 198 8.55 29.08 33.85
C GLY A 198 7.88 27.73 33.61
N LYS A 199 6.97 27.34 34.50
CA LYS A 199 6.00 26.27 34.26
C LYS A 199 5.09 26.68 33.11
N GLU A 200 5.44 26.31 31.89
CA GLU A 200 4.46 26.18 30.81
C GLU A 200 4.10 24.70 30.70
N GLU A 201 2.99 24.39 31.33
CA GLU A 201 2.17 23.21 31.09
C GLU A 201 1.70 23.31 29.63
N LEU A 202 2.57 22.88 28.71
CA LEU A 202 2.21 22.60 27.33
C LEU A 202 1.12 21.55 27.40
N ALA A 203 -0.11 22.01 27.25
CA ALA A 203 -1.24 21.20 26.88
C ALA A 203 -0.82 20.43 25.63
N MET A 204 -0.38 19.20 25.87
CA MET A 204 -0.29 18.16 24.87
C MET A 204 -1.72 18.05 24.39
N GLU A 205 -2.02 18.79 23.32
CA GLU A 205 -3.29 18.71 22.62
C GLU A 205 -3.42 17.23 22.30
N ASN A 206 -4.31 16.63 23.04
CA ASN A 206 -4.56 15.21 23.07
C ASN A 206 -5.03 14.92 21.66
N ILE A 207 -4.11 14.56 20.75
CA ILE A 207 -4.42 13.91 19.50
C ILE A 207 -5.06 12.63 19.96
N LYS A 208 -6.37 12.72 20.22
CA LYS A 208 -7.22 11.60 20.54
C LYS A 208 -7.02 10.71 19.33
N PRO A 209 -6.33 9.57 19.45
CA PRO A 209 -6.29 8.63 18.34
C PRO A 209 -7.75 8.45 17.96
N LEU A 210 -8.07 8.72 16.69
CA LEU A 210 -9.41 8.51 16.17
C LEU A 210 -9.83 7.13 16.70
N PRO A 211 -11.03 6.99 17.30
CA PRO A 211 -11.50 5.68 17.71
C PRO A 211 -11.68 4.86 16.42
N VAL A 212 -10.61 4.22 15.97
CA VAL A 212 -10.63 3.23 14.89
C VAL A 212 -11.20 1.98 15.54
N GLY A 213 -12.50 2.01 15.74
CA GLY A 213 -13.28 1.00 16.43
C GLY A 213 -14.66 0.92 15.81
N MET A 214 -14.86 -0.17 15.06
CA MET A 214 -16.13 -0.90 14.92
C MET A 214 -17.14 -0.58 13.81
N GLU A 215 -16.74 0.01 12.69
CA GLU A 215 -17.52 -0.16 11.44
C GLU A 215 -16.59 -0.55 10.29
N ALA A 216 -15.97 -1.73 10.40
CA ALA A 216 -15.43 -2.38 9.22
C ALA A 216 -16.58 -2.52 8.20
N PRO A 217 -16.43 -2.02 6.96
CA PRO A 217 -17.47 -2.17 5.95
C PRO A 217 -17.92 -3.63 5.86
N ALA A 218 -19.21 -3.88 5.62
CA ALA A 218 -19.78 -5.23 5.62
C ALA A 218 -18.97 -6.23 4.78
N TRP A 219 -18.42 -5.76 3.66
CA TRP A 219 -17.58 -6.56 2.77
C TRP A 219 -16.32 -7.12 3.44
N MET A 220 -15.72 -6.37 4.38
CA MET A 220 -14.52 -6.78 5.10
C MET A 220 -14.83 -7.93 6.07
N ALA A 221 -16.00 -7.90 6.71
CA ALA A 221 -16.46 -9.02 7.55
C ALA A 221 -16.70 -10.27 6.70
N THR A 222 -17.33 -10.13 5.53
CA THR A 222 -17.52 -11.25 4.58
C THR A 222 -16.19 -11.84 4.11
N MET A 223 -15.22 -10.99 3.80
CA MET A 223 -13.87 -11.41 3.42
C MET A 223 -13.21 -12.21 4.54
N LEU A 224 -13.19 -11.70 5.78
CA LEU A 224 -12.57 -12.38 6.93
C LEU A 224 -13.24 -13.74 7.20
N ALA A 225 -14.57 -13.80 7.12
CA ALA A 225 -15.32 -15.05 7.29
C ALA A 225 -14.97 -16.08 6.19
N ALA A 226 -14.91 -15.64 4.93
CA ALA A 226 -14.58 -16.51 3.80
C ALA A 226 -13.17 -17.08 3.89
N VAL A 227 -12.19 -16.25 4.30
CA VAL A 227 -10.80 -16.71 4.46
C VAL A 227 -10.67 -17.68 5.62
N THR A 228 -11.31 -17.39 6.76
CA THR A 228 -11.29 -18.26 7.94
C THR A 228 -11.90 -19.64 7.62
N ALA A 229 -13.02 -19.67 6.91
CA ALA A 229 -13.68 -20.92 6.52
C ALA A 229 -12.81 -21.83 5.61
N ARG A 230 -11.93 -21.25 4.80
CA ARG A 230 -10.99 -22.02 3.95
C ARG A 230 -9.80 -22.56 4.74
N SER A 231 -9.26 -21.78 5.67
CA SER A 231 -8.14 -22.18 6.52
C SER A 231 -8.47 -23.47 7.31
N VAL A 232 -9.70 -23.57 7.84
CA VAL A 232 -10.16 -24.74 8.60
C VAL A 232 -10.21 -26.03 7.76
N ARG A 233 -10.44 -25.96 6.45
CA ARG A 233 -10.53 -27.16 5.58
C ARG A 233 -9.18 -27.73 5.15
N SER A 234 -8.10 -26.97 5.34
CA SER A 234 -6.78 -27.33 4.81
C SER A 234 -5.88 -28.00 5.86
N ASN A 235 -6.38 -28.16 7.10
CA ASN A 235 -5.76 -28.89 8.20
C ASN A 235 -6.52 -30.20 8.45
#